data_AF-A0A3N5KRD2-F1
#
_entry.id   AF-A0A3N5KRD2-F1
#
_cell.length_a   1.000
_cell.length_b   1.000
_cell.length_c   1.000
_cell.angle_alpha   90.00
_cell.angle_beta   90.00
_cell.angle_gamma   90.00
#
_symmetry.space_group_name_H-M   'P 1'
#
loop_
_entity.id
_entity.type
_entity.pdbx_description
1 polymer ?
#
loop_
_entity_poly.entity_id
_entity_poly.type
_entity_poly.pdbx_seq_one_letter_code
_entity_poly.pdbx_strand_id
1 'polypeptide(L)' 'RGSSCLAERRMLEQIEHGRATTPFLRYGDRVRIEMFDRDGRSIFGAIDQKVVLLR' A
#
# COMPACT_ATOMS: atom_id res chain seq x y z
N ARG A 1 -11.30 -1.77 -9.82
CA ARG A 1 -10.30 -0.66 -9.81
C ARG A 1 -9.31 -0.98 -8.71
N GLY A 2 -8.03 -1.03 -9.01
CA GLY A 2 -6.98 -1.34 -8.04
C GLY A 2 -5.73 -0.56 -8.40
N SER A 3 -4.77 -0.55 -7.49
CA SER A 3 -3.46 0.02 -7.73
C SER A 3 -2.41 -0.87 -7.07
N SER A 4 -1.30 -1.05 -7.75
CA SER A 4 -0.13 -1.79 -7.32
C SER A 4 0.71 -1.04 -6.29
N CYS A 5 0.64 0.30 -6.26
CA CYS A 5 1.39 1.12 -5.32
C CYS A 5 0.70 2.45 -4.96
N LEU A 6 1.08 3.06 -3.84
CA LEU A 6 0.53 4.36 -3.41
C LEU A 6 0.79 5.48 -4.43
N ALA A 7 1.93 5.43 -5.14
CA ALA A 7 2.26 6.42 -6.17
C ALA A 7 1.27 6.36 -7.35
N GLU A 8 0.97 5.16 -7.84
CA GLU A 8 -0.02 4.96 -8.90
C GLU A 8 -1.42 5.37 -8.43
N ARG A 9 -1.85 5.01 -7.21
CA ARG A 9 -3.14 5.47 -6.67
C ARG A 9 -3.25 6.98 -6.67
N ARG A 10 -2.20 7.69 -6.23
CA ARG A 10 -2.15 9.15 -6.22
C ARG A 10 -2.16 9.73 -7.64
N MET A 11 -1.50 9.10 -8.61
CA MET A 11 -1.52 9.51 -10.01
C MET A 11 -2.93 9.38 -10.61
N LEU A 12 -3.63 8.27 -10.34
CA LEU A 12 -5.02 8.10 -10.75
C LEU A 12 -5.93 9.20 -10.18
N GLU A 13 -5.76 9.56 -8.90
CA GLU A 13 -6.50 10.67 -8.29
C GLU A 13 -6.19 12.04 -8.94
N GLN A 14 -4.95 12.28 -9.36
CA GLN A 14 -4.59 13.48 -10.11
C GLN A 14 -5.32 13.54 -11.46
N ILE A 15 -5.37 12.43 -12.19
CA ILE A 15 -6.06 12.34 -13.49
C ILE A 15 -7.58 12.49 -13.31
N GLU A 16 -8.17 11.84 -12.31
CA GLU A 16 -9.63 11.80 -12.11
C GLU A 16 -10.19 13.04 -11.41
N HIS A 17 -9.43 13.66 -10.51
CA HIS A 17 -9.93 14.69 -9.59
C HIS A 17 -9.04 15.95 -9.53
N GLY A 18 -7.96 16.01 -10.32
CA GLY A 18 -7.04 17.14 -10.35
C GLY A 18 -6.16 17.29 -9.10
N ARG A 19 -6.27 16.38 -8.13
CA ARG A 19 -5.42 16.36 -6.93
C ARG A 19 -5.35 14.96 -6.31
N ALA A 20 -4.17 14.59 -5.83
CA ALA A 20 -3.97 13.40 -5.00
C ALA A 20 -4.37 13.68 -3.55
N THR A 21 -5.29 12.87 -3.02
CA THR A 21 -5.79 12.96 -1.63
C THR A 21 -5.28 11.83 -0.75
N THR A 22 -4.95 10.66 -1.32
CA THR A 22 -4.36 9.54 -0.58
C THR A 22 -2.95 9.91 -0.09
N PRO A 23 -2.66 9.95 1.22
CA PRO A 23 -1.32 10.31 1.71
C PRO A 23 -0.28 9.22 1.41
N PHE A 24 0.99 9.60 1.39
CA PHE A 24 2.08 8.62 1.56
C PHE A 24 2.15 8.13 3.01
N LEU A 25 2.90 7.05 3.22
CA LEU A 25 3.15 6.50 4.56
C LEU A 25 3.84 7.53 5.46
N ARG A 26 3.49 7.49 6.74
CA ARG A 26 4.05 8.31 7.81
C ARG A 26 4.78 7.43 8.81
N TYR A 27 5.62 8.04 9.63
CA TYR A 27 6.24 7.33 10.74
C TYR A 27 5.19 6.76 11.69
N GLY A 28 5.39 5.50 12.07
CA GLY A 28 4.43 4.76 12.88
C GLY A 28 3.47 3.90 12.07
N ASP A 29 3.28 4.18 10.77
CA ASP A 29 2.43 3.37 9.90
C ASP A 29 2.99 1.95 9.76
N ARG A 30 2.09 0.99 9.57
CA ARG A 30 2.41 -0.42 9.36
C ARG A 30 1.81 -0.87 8.03
N VAL A 31 2.62 -1.51 7.20
CA VAL A 31 2.21 -2.06 5.92
C VAL A 31 2.30 -3.57 5.98
N ARG A 32 1.20 -4.24 5.61
CA ARG A 32 1.13 -5.68 5.41
C ARG A 32 0.84 -5.99 3.95
N ILE A 33 1.67 -6.83 3.32
CA ILE A 33 1.44 -7.36 1.97
C ILE A 33 1.44 -8.88 2.09
N GLU A 34 0.38 -9.51 1.60
CA GLU A 34 0.18 -10.96 1.68
C GLU A 34 -0.62 -11.44 0.48
N MET A 35 -0.29 -12.64 -0.01
CA MET A 35 -1.01 -13.31 -1.09
C MET A 35 -1.60 -14.62 -0.57
N PHE A 36 -2.84 -14.87 -0.94
CA PHE A 36 -3.59 -16.07 -0.56
C PHE A 36 -3.94 -16.90 -1.79
N ASP A 37 -3.97 -18.23 -1.62
CA ASP A 37 -4.53 -19.14 -2.61
C ASP A 37 -6.08 -19.10 -2.59
N ARG A 38 -6.71 -19.95 -3.41
CA ARG A 38 -8.18 -20.02 -3.51
C ARG A 38 -8.87 -20.50 -2.23
N ASP A 39 -8.15 -21.19 -1.36
CA ASP A 39 -8.64 -21.68 -0.08
C ASP A 39 -8.33 -20.70 1.07
N GLY A 40 -7.76 -19.52 0.76
CA GLY A 40 -7.42 -18.51 1.74
C GLY A 40 -6.12 -18.80 2.52
N ARG A 41 -5.27 -19.73 2.05
CA ARG A 41 -3.98 -20.01 2.69
C ARG A 41 -2.90 -19.06 2.16
N SER A 42 -2.09 -18.54 3.06
CA SER A 42 -0.96 -17.67 2.71
C SER A 42 0.05 -18.44 1.85
N ILE A 43 0.36 -17.95 0.65
CA ILE A 43 1.24 -18.63 -0.30
C ILE A 43 2.71 -18.38 0.05
N PHE A 44 3.03 -17.14 0.46
CA PHE A 44 4.41 -16.69 0.69
C PHE A 44 4.66 -16.21 2.13
N GLY A 45 3.66 -16.30 3.00
CA GLY A 45 3.64 -15.51 4.25
C GLY A 45 3.37 -14.03 3.96
N ALA A 46 3.60 -13.19 4.96
CA ALA A 46 3.35 -11.76 4.86
C ALA A 46 4.63 -10.93 5.01
N ILE A 47 4.78 -9.94 4.13
CA ILE A 47 5.66 -8.80 4.39
C ILE A 47 4.92 -7.91 5.38
N ASP A 48 5.51 -7.66 6.54
CA ASP A 48 4.87 -6.87 7.60
C ASP A 48 5.90 -5.91 8.23
N GLN A 49 5.79 -4.63 7.87
CA GLN A 49 6.81 -3.64 8.16
C GLN A 49 6.23 -2.39 8.80
N LYS A 50 6.95 -1.84 9.77
CA LYS A 50 6.64 -0.54 10.39
C LYS A 50 7.59 0.52 9.84
N VAL A 51 7.03 1.66 9.43
CA VAL A 51 7.81 2.82 9.02
C VAL A 51 8.39 3.48 10.26
N VAL A 52 9.71 3.48 10.36
CA VAL A 52 10.46 4.05 11.48
C VAL A 52 11.30 5.23 11.02
N LEU A 53 11.55 6.17 11.92
CA LEU A 53 12.51 7.24 11.71
C LEU A 53 13.88 6.63 11.45
N LEU A 54 14.54 7.08 10.39
CA LEU A 54 15.97 6.85 10.24
C LEU A 54 16.68 7.61 11.35
N ARG A 55 17.46 6.89 12.17
CA ARG A 55 18.33 7.47 13.18
C ARG A 55 19.71 7.71 12.60
#